data_AF-A0AAR5Q395-F1
#
_entry.id   AF-A0AAR5Q395-F1
#
_cell.length_a   1.000
_cell.length_b   1.000
_cell.length_c   1.000
_cell.angle_alpha   90.00
_cell.angle_beta   90.00
_cell.angle_gamma   90.00
#
_symmetry.space_group_name_H-M   'P 1'
#
loop_
_entity.id
_entity.type
_entity.pdbx_description
1 polymer ?
#
loop_
_entity_poly.entity_id
_entity_poly.type
_entity_poly.pdbx_seq_one_letter_code
_entity_poly.pdbx_strand_id
1 'polypeptide(L)'
;MKQGLIMNQILNTYGLSDVNNSLCRDHVNEFKLGLRAMEPWALKMFDASSKLMPGILAGNLAELGAWQQCLDINEETSFGPIKGRHCMLFIYPNEKLVKIILDFKKKISEKHFQNLKENILYDAKLMWSVCVPHSCTSEDVLRHFNKSIFDATEGLNVTISFRGRFARIHQRRLYLRMFRTIDYLRCADQHIN
;
A
#
# COMPACT_ATOMS: atom_id res chain seq x y z
N MET A 1 -14.19 -26.08 4.83
CA MET A 1 -13.93 -25.86 3.39
C MET A 1 -12.42 -25.82 3.16
N LYS A 2 -11.88 -26.60 2.21
CA LYS A 2 -10.47 -26.46 1.79
C LYS A 2 -10.32 -25.11 1.09
N GLN A 3 -9.49 -24.23 1.63
CA GLN A 3 -9.24 -22.90 1.07
C GLN A 3 -8.21 -23.01 -0.06
N GLY A 4 -8.45 -22.34 -1.18
CA GLY A 4 -7.49 -22.26 -2.27
C GLY A 4 -6.26 -21.44 -1.87
N LEU A 5 -5.08 -21.84 -2.36
CA LEU A 5 -3.80 -21.18 -2.04
C LEU A 5 -3.84 -19.66 -2.26
N ILE A 6 -4.52 -19.21 -3.34
CA ILE A 6 -4.67 -17.79 -3.67
C ILE A 6 -5.44 -17.03 -2.59
N MET A 7 -6.55 -17.58 -2.10
CA MET A 7 -7.34 -16.93 -1.06
C MET A 7 -6.53 -16.80 0.23
N ASN A 8 -5.73 -17.81 0.60
CA ASN A 8 -4.85 -17.73 1.76
C ASN A 8 -3.83 -16.60 1.61
N GLN A 9 -3.24 -16.43 0.42
CA GLN A 9 -2.33 -15.32 0.15
C GLN A 9 -3.05 -13.97 0.29
N ILE A 10 -4.24 -13.82 -0.31
CA ILE A 10 -5.03 -12.59 -0.20
C ILE A 10 -5.33 -12.27 1.28
N LEU A 11 -5.79 -13.25 2.05
CA LEU A 11 -6.14 -13.05 3.45
C LEU A 11 -4.92 -12.70 4.31
N ASN A 12 -3.76 -13.30 4.03
CA ASN A 12 -2.51 -13.01 4.74
C ASN A 12 -1.94 -11.64 4.40
N THR A 13 -2.16 -11.14 3.17
CA THR A 13 -1.63 -9.85 2.73
C THR A 13 -2.55 -8.67 3.02
N TYR A 14 -3.87 -8.83 2.83
CA TYR A 14 -4.83 -7.72 2.93
C TYR A 14 -5.68 -7.78 4.21
N GLY A 15 -5.81 -8.96 4.81
CA GLY A 15 -6.51 -9.12 6.08
C GLY A 15 -5.54 -8.98 7.25
N LEU A 16 -5.45 -7.77 7.82
CA LEU A 16 -4.52 -7.44 8.91
C LEU A 16 -4.48 -8.54 10.00
N SER A 17 -3.28 -8.95 10.39
CA SER A 17 -3.05 -10.03 11.36
C SER A 17 -2.51 -9.54 12.70
N ASP A 18 -1.85 -8.38 12.70
CA ASP A 18 -1.14 -7.83 13.86
C ASP A 18 -1.77 -6.47 14.25
N VAL A 19 -2.92 -6.55 14.90
CA VAL A 19 -3.75 -5.40 15.29
C VAL A 19 -3.87 -5.34 16.81
N ASN A 20 -3.87 -4.13 17.38
CA ASN A 20 -4.03 -3.92 18.82
C ASN A 20 -5.46 -3.54 19.20
N ASN A 21 -6.15 -2.79 18.34
CA ASN A 21 -7.53 -2.36 18.56
C ASN A 21 -8.51 -3.56 18.43
N SER A 22 -9.38 -3.77 19.42
CA SER A 22 -10.34 -4.88 19.43
C SER A 22 -11.38 -4.76 18.31
N LEU A 23 -11.95 -3.58 18.10
CA LEU A 23 -12.91 -3.33 17.02
C LEU A 23 -12.28 -3.49 15.64
N CYS A 24 -11.02 -3.06 15.46
CA CYS A 24 -10.25 -3.35 14.24
C CYS A 24 -10.11 -4.87 14.03
N ARG A 25 -9.80 -5.63 15.09
CA ARG A 25 -9.69 -7.09 15.02
C ARG A 25 -11.00 -7.73 14.56
N ASP A 26 -12.10 -7.31 15.14
CA ASP A 26 -13.43 -7.84 14.80
C ASP A 26 -13.82 -7.47 13.37
N HIS A 27 -13.66 -6.22 12.96
CA HIS A 27 -13.93 -5.78 11.59
C HIS A 27 -13.01 -6.46 10.55
N VAL A 28 -11.75 -6.72 10.88
CA VAL A 28 -10.84 -7.45 9.99
C VAL A 28 -11.23 -8.92 9.90
N ASN A 29 -11.75 -9.51 10.97
CA ASN A 29 -12.27 -10.88 10.93
C ASN A 29 -13.53 -10.97 10.05
N GLU A 30 -14.46 -10.04 10.19
CA GLU A 30 -15.61 -9.90 9.29
C GLU A 30 -15.15 -9.72 7.84
N PHE A 31 -14.17 -8.85 7.58
CA PHE A 31 -13.59 -8.69 6.25
C PHE A 31 -13.00 -9.99 5.67
N LYS A 32 -12.27 -10.75 6.48
CA LYS A 32 -11.74 -12.07 6.08
C LYS A 32 -12.85 -13.08 5.82
N LEU A 33 -13.95 -13.04 6.56
CA LEU A 33 -15.12 -13.90 6.34
C LEU A 33 -15.84 -13.50 5.05
N GLY A 34 -16.09 -12.21 4.83
CA GLY A 34 -16.67 -11.68 3.61
C GLY A 34 -15.86 -12.02 2.37
N LEU A 35 -14.53 -11.93 2.42
CA LEU A 35 -13.65 -12.37 1.32
C LEU A 35 -13.80 -13.86 1.01
N ARG A 36 -13.91 -14.71 2.04
CA ARG A 36 -14.11 -16.15 1.85
C ARG A 36 -15.49 -16.49 1.29
N ALA A 37 -16.49 -15.71 1.66
CA ALA A 37 -17.86 -15.82 1.15
C ALA A 37 -18.05 -15.11 -0.21
N MET A 38 -17.01 -14.46 -0.74
CA MET A 38 -17.07 -13.63 -1.96
C MET A 38 -18.13 -12.53 -1.87
N GLU A 39 -18.31 -11.96 -0.68
CA GLU A 39 -19.27 -10.88 -0.47
C GLU A 39 -18.86 -9.61 -1.24
N PRO A 40 -19.79 -8.94 -1.95
CA PRO A 40 -19.45 -7.82 -2.80
C PRO A 40 -18.70 -6.68 -2.10
N TRP A 41 -19.04 -6.35 -0.84
CA TRP A 41 -18.38 -5.28 -0.09
C TRP A 41 -16.91 -5.62 0.21
N ALA A 42 -16.63 -6.86 0.60
CA ALA A 42 -15.28 -7.33 0.89
C ALA A 42 -14.45 -7.42 -0.39
N LEU A 43 -15.05 -7.91 -1.48
CA LEU A 43 -14.40 -7.90 -2.79
C LEU A 43 -14.08 -6.47 -3.25
N LYS A 44 -14.97 -5.49 -3.03
CA LYS A 44 -14.69 -4.08 -3.35
C LYS A 44 -13.55 -3.50 -2.50
N MET A 45 -13.47 -3.82 -1.20
CA MET A 45 -12.33 -3.41 -0.37
C MET A 45 -11.00 -3.98 -0.89
N PHE A 46 -10.98 -5.29 -1.20
CA PHE A 46 -9.81 -5.92 -1.79
C PHE A 46 -9.48 -5.30 -3.16
N ASP A 47 -10.48 -5.11 -4.02
CA ASP A 47 -10.35 -4.51 -5.35
C ASP A 47 -9.81 -3.07 -5.30
N ALA A 48 -10.20 -2.30 -4.29
CA ALA A 48 -9.71 -0.94 -4.10
C ALA A 48 -8.25 -0.85 -3.63
N SER A 49 -7.67 -1.94 -3.12
CA SER A 49 -6.26 -1.99 -2.70
C SER A 49 -5.31 -2.20 -3.87
N SER A 50 -4.05 -1.80 -3.73
CA SER A 50 -3.01 -2.04 -4.74
C SER A 50 -2.68 -3.53 -4.88
N LYS A 51 -2.36 -3.96 -6.11
CA LYS A 51 -1.85 -5.29 -6.47
C LYS A 51 -0.48 -5.14 -7.13
N LEU A 52 0.19 -6.26 -7.40
CA LEU A 52 1.49 -6.23 -8.07
C LEU A 52 1.32 -5.68 -9.49
N MET A 53 1.82 -4.47 -9.69
CA MET A 53 1.74 -3.76 -10.96
C MET A 53 2.82 -4.26 -11.94
N PRO A 54 2.51 -4.40 -13.23
CA PRO A 54 3.53 -4.62 -14.25
C PRO A 54 4.40 -3.37 -14.45
N GLY A 55 5.62 -3.54 -14.94
CA GLY A 55 6.48 -2.42 -15.34
C GLY A 55 7.28 -1.77 -14.21
N ILE A 56 7.37 -2.37 -13.02
CA ILE A 56 8.22 -1.87 -11.92
C ILE A 56 9.67 -1.65 -12.38
N LEU A 57 10.25 -2.60 -13.13
CA LEU A 57 11.60 -2.48 -13.69
C LEU A 57 11.72 -1.37 -14.76
N ALA A 58 10.60 -0.90 -15.28
CA ALA A 58 10.54 0.22 -16.22
C ALA A 58 10.28 1.58 -15.52
N GLY A 59 10.09 1.60 -14.20
CA GLY A 59 9.81 2.81 -13.43
C GLY A 59 8.33 3.02 -13.07
N ASN A 60 7.47 2.01 -13.29
CA ASN A 60 6.10 2.05 -12.80
C ASN A 60 6.09 1.79 -11.28
N LEU A 61 6.27 2.85 -10.49
CA LEU A 61 6.47 2.78 -9.04
C LEU A 61 5.29 3.33 -8.23
N ALA A 62 4.15 3.61 -8.86
CA ALA A 62 2.99 4.14 -8.16
C ALA A 62 1.71 3.37 -8.51
N GLU A 63 1.24 2.55 -7.58
CA GLU A 63 -0.08 1.91 -7.64
C GLU A 63 -0.95 2.53 -6.55
N LEU A 64 -1.88 3.38 -6.96
CA LEU A 64 -2.68 4.21 -6.05
C LEU A 64 -3.97 3.51 -5.58
N GLY A 65 -4.32 2.38 -6.20
CA GLY A 65 -5.60 1.71 -5.96
C GLY A 65 -6.81 2.58 -6.30
N ALA A 66 -8.00 2.11 -5.95
CA ALA A 66 -9.25 2.83 -6.20
C ALA A 66 -9.68 3.60 -4.94
N TRP A 67 -9.11 4.79 -4.76
CA TRP A 67 -9.37 5.68 -3.62
C TRP A 67 -10.85 5.86 -3.30
N GLN A 68 -11.64 6.33 -4.28
CA GLN A 68 -13.05 6.62 -4.08
C GLN A 68 -13.83 5.35 -3.74
N GLN A 69 -13.58 4.25 -4.44
CA GLN A 69 -14.20 2.96 -4.16
C GLN A 69 -13.95 2.49 -2.72
N CYS A 70 -12.73 2.69 -2.19
CA CYS A 70 -12.45 2.39 -0.79
C CYS A 70 -13.26 3.28 0.16
N LEU A 71 -13.29 4.59 -0.11
CA LEU A 71 -14.06 5.54 0.69
C LEU A 71 -15.57 5.40 0.51
N ASP A 72 -16.08 4.63 -0.44
CA ASP A 72 -17.52 4.40 -0.60
C ASP A 72 -18.01 3.14 0.14
N ILE A 73 -17.11 2.39 0.79
CA ILE A 73 -17.46 1.17 1.53
C ILE A 73 -18.18 1.53 2.83
N ASN A 74 -19.38 0.98 3.00
CA ASN A 74 -20.14 1.02 4.24
C ASN A 74 -20.97 -0.27 4.33
N GLU A 75 -20.57 -1.19 5.21
CA GLU A 75 -21.24 -2.48 5.40
C GLU A 75 -21.65 -2.63 6.86
N GLU A 76 -22.89 -3.07 7.13
CA GLU A 76 -23.37 -3.30 8.49
C GLU A 76 -23.00 -4.71 8.97
N THR A 77 -22.36 -4.80 10.13
CA THR A 77 -21.98 -6.10 10.73
C THR A 77 -22.49 -6.22 12.15
N SER A 78 -22.33 -7.40 12.74
CA SER A 78 -22.64 -7.66 14.16
C SER A 78 -21.82 -6.80 15.13
N PHE A 79 -20.70 -6.22 14.68
CA PHE A 79 -19.81 -5.37 15.47
C PHE A 79 -19.96 -3.87 15.14
N GLY A 80 -20.95 -3.52 14.31
CA GLY A 80 -21.20 -2.17 13.82
C GLY A 80 -20.78 -1.96 12.35
N PRO A 81 -20.87 -0.72 11.84
CA PRO A 81 -20.59 -0.43 10.45
C PRO A 81 -19.09 -0.50 10.13
N ILE A 82 -18.73 -1.31 9.14
CA ILE A 82 -17.42 -1.30 8.52
C ILE A 82 -17.40 -0.23 7.42
N LYS A 83 -16.64 0.84 7.68
CA LYS A 83 -16.30 1.85 6.69
C LYS A 83 -14.92 1.60 6.11
N GLY A 84 -14.71 1.91 4.84
CA GLY A 84 -13.39 1.83 4.22
C GLY A 84 -12.50 3.02 4.58
N ARG A 85 -11.21 2.73 4.79
CA ARG A 85 -10.13 3.69 4.98
C ARG A 85 -9.03 3.40 3.99
N HIS A 86 -8.65 4.40 3.20
CA HIS A 86 -7.57 4.26 2.21
C HIS A 86 -6.25 4.72 2.81
N CYS A 87 -5.22 3.88 2.74
CA CYS A 87 -3.88 4.18 3.25
C CYS A 87 -2.84 4.05 2.14
N MET A 88 -1.99 5.07 2.00
CA MET A 88 -0.79 4.99 1.16
C MET A 88 0.44 4.56 1.96
N LEU A 89 1.11 3.51 1.49
CA LEU A 89 2.38 3.00 1.96
C LEU A 89 3.49 3.41 1.00
N PHE A 90 4.66 3.72 1.55
CA PHE A 90 5.88 4.01 0.79
C PHE A 90 6.93 2.95 1.12
N ILE A 91 7.32 2.18 0.11
CA ILE A 91 8.28 1.08 0.23
C ILE A 91 9.58 1.54 -0.41
N TYR A 92 10.61 1.67 0.40
CA TYR A 92 11.94 2.12 0.02
C TYR A 92 12.85 0.91 -0.23
N PRO A 93 13.28 0.67 -1.47
CA PRO A 93 14.30 -0.33 -1.73
C PRO A 93 15.64 0.14 -1.19
N ASN A 94 16.46 -0.78 -0.68
CA ASN A 94 17.84 -0.44 -0.38
C ASN A 94 18.66 -0.21 -1.67
N GLU A 95 19.83 0.38 -1.50
CA GLU A 95 20.75 0.69 -2.59
C GLU A 95 21.16 -0.54 -3.40
N LYS A 96 21.36 -1.69 -2.72
CA LYS A 96 21.71 -2.95 -3.37
C LYS A 96 20.65 -3.38 -4.38
N LEU A 97 19.38 -3.31 -3.99
CA LEU A 97 18.24 -3.66 -4.84
C LEU A 97 18.09 -2.67 -6.00
N VAL A 98 18.22 -1.36 -5.73
CA VAL A 98 18.19 -0.35 -6.79
C VAL A 98 19.28 -0.60 -7.82
N LYS A 99 20.50 -0.93 -7.39
CA LYS A 99 21.60 -1.25 -8.30
C LYS A 99 21.30 -2.46 -9.18
N ILE A 100 20.80 -3.55 -8.59
CA ILE A 100 20.37 -4.75 -9.33
C ILE A 100 19.31 -4.40 -10.38
N ILE A 101 18.31 -3.59 -10.02
CA ILE A 101 17.23 -3.17 -10.94
C ILE A 101 17.79 -2.39 -12.14
N LEU A 102 18.71 -1.46 -11.91
CA LEU A 102 19.32 -0.67 -12.98
C LEU A 102 20.20 -1.52 -13.90
N ASP A 103 20.91 -2.49 -13.34
CA ASP A 103 21.77 -3.41 -14.07
C ASP A 103 20.99 -4.28 -15.08
N PHE A 104 19.69 -4.54 -14.87
CA PHE A 104 18.85 -5.25 -15.84
C PHE A 104 18.78 -4.55 -17.21
N LYS A 105 18.83 -3.21 -17.24
CA LYS A 105 18.78 -2.46 -18.51
C LYS A 105 20.17 -2.30 -19.10
N LYS A 106 21.16 -2.01 -18.27
CA LYS A 106 22.56 -1.81 -18.67
C LYS A 106 23.45 -1.92 -17.45
N LYS A 107 24.53 -2.71 -17.56
CA LYS A 107 25.56 -2.80 -16.54
C LYS A 107 26.08 -1.39 -16.19
N ILE A 108 25.80 -0.94 -14.99
CA ILE A 108 26.14 0.40 -14.51
C ILE A 108 27.49 0.37 -13.79
N SER A 109 28.34 1.37 -14.03
CA SER A 109 29.56 1.52 -13.23
C SER A 109 29.22 2.11 -11.86
N GLU A 110 30.06 1.83 -10.86
CA GLU A 110 29.83 2.35 -9.50
C GLU A 110 29.73 3.90 -9.48
N LYS A 111 30.61 4.58 -10.23
CA LYS A 111 30.57 6.04 -10.36
C LYS A 111 29.25 6.54 -10.95
N HIS A 112 28.72 5.85 -11.97
CA HIS A 112 27.45 6.24 -12.57
C HIS A 112 26.28 5.95 -11.62
N PHE A 113 26.34 4.85 -10.86
CA PHE A 113 25.35 4.53 -9.83
C PHE A 113 25.29 5.60 -8.73
N GLN A 114 26.43 6.01 -8.18
CA GLN A 114 26.46 7.06 -7.17
C GLN A 114 25.90 8.40 -7.70
N ASN A 115 26.24 8.77 -8.95
CA ASN A 115 25.65 9.95 -9.58
C ASN A 115 24.12 9.85 -9.74
N LEU A 116 23.59 8.70 -10.17
CA LEU A 116 22.13 8.50 -10.28
C LEU A 116 21.47 8.52 -8.91
N LYS A 117 22.08 7.90 -7.92
CA LYS A 117 21.59 7.86 -6.53
C LYS A 117 21.42 9.27 -5.97
N GLU A 118 22.45 10.10 -6.06
CA GLU A 118 22.45 11.45 -5.48
C GLU A 118 21.51 12.41 -6.22
N ASN A 119 21.37 12.28 -7.53
CA ASN A 119 20.66 13.28 -8.35
C ASN A 119 19.25 12.87 -8.79
N ILE A 120 18.95 11.56 -8.85
CA ILE A 120 17.73 11.05 -9.51
C ILE A 120 16.97 10.07 -8.62
N LEU A 121 17.68 9.15 -7.95
CA LEU A 121 17.06 8.01 -7.25
C LEU A 121 16.99 8.18 -5.73
N TYR A 122 17.37 9.35 -5.20
CA TYR A 122 17.40 9.63 -3.75
C TYR A 122 16.02 9.49 -3.08
N ASP A 123 14.93 9.54 -3.84
CA ASP A 123 13.54 9.35 -3.38
C ASP A 123 12.82 8.23 -4.16
N ALA A 124 13.58 7.29 -4.74
CA ALA A 124 13.01 6.11 -5.39
C ALA A 124 12.26 5.28 -4.35
N LYS A 125 10.94 5.17 -4.52
CA LYS A 125 10.04 4.45 -3.63
C LYS A 125 8.89 3.86 -4.43
N LEU A 126 8.41 2.70 -4.02
CA LEU A 126 7.16 2.14 -4.48
C LEU A 126 6.03 2.72 -3.63
N MET A 127 5.08 3.39 -4.26
CA MET A 127 3.86 3.87 -3.65
C MET A 127 2.79 2.79 -3.79
N TRP A 128 2.27 2.32 -2.67
CA TRP A 128 1.33 1.20 -2.61
C TRP A 128 0.16 1.52 -1.69
N SER A 129 -1.04 1.45 -2.20
CA SER A 129 -2.27 1.70 -1.43
C SER A 129 -2.90 0.44 -0.85
N VAL A 130 -3.61 0.58 0.26
CA VAL A 130 -4.41 -0.47 0.87
C VAL A 130 -5.74 0.10 1.37
N CYS A 131 -6.82 -0.65 1.18
CA CYS A 131 -8.13 -0.35 1.74
C CYS A 131 -8.39 -1.25 2.94
N VAL A 132 -8.59 -0.65 4.11
CA VAL A 132 -8.72 -1.36 5.39
C VAL A 132 -9.98 -0.88 6.12
N PRO A 133 -10.47 -1.62 7.12
CA PRO A 133 -11.54 -1.11 7.98
C PRO A 133 -11.11 0.19 8.69
N HIS A 134 -11.99 1.18 8.72
CA HIS A 134 -11.75 2.48 9.37
C HIS A 134 -11.46 2.37 10.87
N SER A 135 -11.96 1.33 11.53
CA SER A 135 -11.63 1.02 12.93
C SER A 135 -10.15 0.72 13.16
N CYS A 136 -9.37 0.42 12.12
CA CYS A 136 -7.94 0.18 12.19
C CYS A 136 -7.13 1.48 12.13
N THR A 137 -6.22 1.66 13.09
CA THR A 137 -5.34 2.83 13.11
C THR A 137 -4.21 2.67 12.08
N SER A 138 -3.59 3.79 11.71
CA SER A 138 -2.41 3.77 10.85
C SER A 138 -1.32 2.87 11.44
N GLU A 139 -1.11 2.88 12.76
CA GLU A 139 -0.10 2.05 13.43
C GLU A 139 -0.37 0.54 13.25
N ASP A 140 -1.63 0.11 13.34
CA ASP A 140 -2.02 -1.29 13.11
C ASP A 140 -1.79 -1.69 11.63
N VAL A 141 -2.12 -0.79 10.70
CA VAL A 141 -1.84 -0.98 9.26
C VAL A 141 -0.33 -1.12 9.01
N LEU A 142 0.48 -0.20 9.57
CA LEU A 142 1.93 -0.23 9.38
C LEU A 142 2.57 -1.47 9.98
N ARG A 143 2.14 -1.86 11.18
CA ARG A 143 2.68 -3.05 11.84
C ARG A 143 2.44 -4.30 11.01
N HIS A 144 1.22 -4.47 10.50
CA HIS A 144 0.90 -5.58 9.61
C HIS A 144 1.71 -5.53 8.33
N PHE A 145 1.71 -4.42 7.59
CA PHE A 145 2.41 -4.36 6.30
C PHE A 145 3.93 -4.36 6.42
N ASN A 146 4.50 -3.86 7.52
CA ASN A 146 5.91 -4.05 7.84
C ASN A 146 6.27 -5.54 7.87
N LYS A 147 5.46 -6.33 8.58
CA LYS A 147 5.65 -7.77 8.65
C LYS A 147 5.37 -8.47 7.31
N SER A 148 4.20 -8.22 6.71
CA SER A 148 3.79 -8.89 5.47
C SER A 148 4.75 -8.64 4.31
N ILE A 149 5.25 -7.40 4.17
CA ILE A 149 6.24 -7.08 3.13
C ILE A 149 7.59 -7.69 3.50
N PHE A 150 8.04 -7.59 4.75
CA PHE A 150 9.30 -8.22 5.17
C PHE A 150 9.31 -9.73 4.87
N ASP A 151 8.23 -10.43 5.22
CA ASP A 151 8.06 -11.87 4.96
C ASP A 151 8.00 -12.15 3.44
N ALA A 152 7.28 -11.32 2.67
CA ALA A 152 7.17 -11.49 1.21
C ALA A 152 8.46 -11.15 0.45
N THR A 153 9.31 -10.31 1.03
CA THR A 153 10.55 -9.84 0.44
C THR A 153 11.77 -10.36 1.19
N GLU A 154 11.65 -11.50 1.88
CA GLU A 154 12.78 -12.11 2.59
C GLU A 154 14.02 -12.19 1.66
N GLY A 155 15.16 -11.68 2.14
CA GLY A 155 16.38 -11.56 1.34
C GLY A 155 16.51 -10.25 0.52
N LEU A 156 15.43 -9.48 0.37
CA LEU A 156 15.44 -8.10 -0.12
C LEU A 156 15.30 -7.17 1.10
N ASN A 157 16.37 -6.46 1.44
CA ASN A 157 16.33 -5.50 2.54
C ASN A 157 15.61 -4.22 2.08
N VAL A 158 14.33 -4.10 2.43
CA VAL A 158 13.42 -2.98 2.10
C VAL A 158 12.85 -2.36 3.37
N THR A 159 12.55 -1.06 3.34
CA THR A 159 11.98 -0.32 4.48
C THR A 159 10.64 0.28 4.11
N ILE A 160 9.66 0.29 5.02
CA ILE A 160 8.31 0.80 4.75
C ILE A 160 8.02 2.00 5.66
N SER A 161 7.29 2.99 5.15
CA SER A 161 6.79 4.12 5.95
C SER A 161 5.46 4.66 5.41
N PHE A 162 4.74 5.43 6.23
CA PHE A 162 3.62 6.26 5.75
C PHE A 162 4.05 7.62 5.21
N ARG A 163 5.28 8.07 5.45
CA ARG A 163 5.71 9.44 5.14
C ARG A 163 6.70 9.45 3.98
N GLY A 164 6.20 9.74 2.80
CA GLY A 164 7.04 10.27 1.72
C GLY A 164 7.47 11.72 2.02
N ARG A 165 8.76 11.99 2.19
CA ARG A 165 9.27 13.38 2.09
C ARG A 165 9.21 13.77 0.62
N PHE A 166 8.17 14.47 0.19
CA PHE A 166 8.22 15.15 -1.11
C PHE A 166 9.14 16.37 -0.98
N ALA A 167 10.30 16.33 -1.65
CA ALA A 167 11.03 17.55 -1.96
C ALA A 167 10.11 18.40 -2.85
N ARG A 168 9.89 19.67 -2.49
CA ARG A 168 9.11 20.61 -3.30
C ARG A 168 9.83 20.83 -4.63
N ILE A 169 9.52 20.03 -5.64
CA ILE A 169 9.95 20.33 -7.01
C ILE A 169 9.16 21.55 -7.46
N HIS A 170 9.82 22.71 -7.48
CA HIS A 170 9.34 23.90 -8.16
C HIS A 170 9.17 23.56 -9.65
N GLN A 171 7.96 23.22 -10.09
CA GLN A 171 7.66 23.14 -11.52
C GLN A 171 6.40 23.90 -11.91
N ARG A 172 6.61 24.77 -12.90
CA ARG A 172 5.63 25.58 -13.60
C ARG A 172 4.50 24.72 -14.18
N ARG A 173 3.28 25.00 -13.74
CA ARG A 173 2.03 25.08 -14.54
C ARG A 173 1.50 23.89 -15.36
N LEU A 174 2.00 22.66 -15.27
CA LEU A 174 1.43 21.56 -16.09
C LEU A 174 0.76 20.37 -15.36
N TYR A 175 0.60 20.38 -14.03
CA TYR A 175 -0.05 19.26 -13.30
C TYR A 175 -0.95 19.70 -12.12
N LEU A 176 -1.71 20.80 -12.27
CA LEU A 176 -2.37 21.50 -11.15
C LEU A 176 -3.85 21.14 -10.88
N ARG A 177 -4.29 19.88 -11.06
CA ARG A 177 -5.64 19.47 -10.57
C ARG A 177 -5.76 18.13 -9.83
N MET A 178 -4.74 17.26 -9.85
CA MET A 178 -4.83 15.95 -9.16
C MET A 178 -4.30 15.94 -7.72
N PHE A 179 -3.75 17.07 -7.26
CA PHE A 179 -2.94 17.14 -6.06
C PHE A 179 -3.57 18.09 -5.03
N ARG A 180 -4.69 17.65 -4.42
CA ARG A 180 -4.99 17.99 -3.02
C ARG A 180 -4.15 17.07 -2.11
N THR A 181 -2.83 17.27 -2.20
CA THR A 181 -1.76 16.25 -2.05
C THR A 181 -1.44 15.78 -0.64
N ILE A 182 -2.16 16.20 0.41
CA ILE A 182 -1.76 15.88 1.79
C ILE A 182 -2.55 14.68 2.33
N ASP A 183 -3.85 14.58 2.00
CA ASP A 183 -4.70 13.51 2.53
C ASP A 183 -4.39 12.15 1.88
N TYR A 184 -4.03 12.13 0.59
CA TYR A 184 -3.50 10.94 -0.09
C TYR A 184 -2.18 10.44 0.52
N LEU A 185 -1.41 11.29 1.23
CA LEU A 185 -0.16 10.88 1.87
C LEU A 185 -0.38 10.34 3.29
N ARG A 186 -1.62 10.29 3.76
CA ARG A 186 -2.02 9.73 5.06
C ARG A 186 -3.10 8.67 4.83
N CYS A 187 -3.35 7.85 5.84
CA CYS A 187 -4.58 7.07 5.86
C CYS A 187 -5.76 8.04 5.93
N ALA A 188 -6.52 8.15 4.85
CA ALA A 188 -7.67 9.02 4.78
C ALA A 188 -8.95 8.26 5.03
N ASP A 189 -9.85 8.98 5.67
CA ASP A 189 -11.13 8.50 6.13
C ASP A 189 -12.24 9.10 5.26
N GLN A 190 -13.39 8.43 5.24
CA GLN A 190 -14.62 9.05 4.76
C GLN A 190 -14.81 10.38 5.50
N HIS A 191 -14.92 11.49 4.76
CA HIS A 191 -15.37 12.74 5.36
C HIS A 191 -16.78 12.51 5.93
N ILE A 192 -16.89 12.45 7.25
CA ILE A 192 -18.16 12.50 7.95
C ILE A 192 -18.65 13.94 7.80
N ASN A 193 -19.57 14.16 6.86
CA ASN A 193 -20.42 15.36 6.86
C ASN A 193 -21.48 15.23 7.95
#